data_AF-A0A9E5CR74-F1
#
_entry.id   AF-A0A9E5CR74-F1
#
_cell.length_a   1.000
_cell.length_b   1.000
_cell.length_c   1.000
_cell.angle_alpha   90.00
_cell.angle_beta   90.00
_cell.angle_gamma   90.00
#
_symmetry.space_group_name_H-M   'P 1'
#
loop_
_entity.id
_entity.type
_entity.pdbx_description
1 polymer ?
#
loop_
_entity_poly.entity_id
_entity_poly.type
_entity_poly.pdbx_seq_one_letter_code
_entity_poly.pdbx_strand_id
1 'polypeptide(L)'
;MNKGDLTLEAALSLFLMNRDSRNYSPKTVRWYSDMLGRFAEWFGADEKIASIDANAIREYARSVRDRDLSKFTRHAYMRTLKTFLRWL
;
A
#
# COMPACT_ATOMS: atom_id res chain seq x y z
N MET A 1 6.08 -12.19 -16.36
CA MET A 1 4.78 -12.02 -15.68
C MET A 1 4.49 -10.53 -15.59
N ASN A 2 3.40 -10.05 -16.17
CA ASN A 2 2.99 -8.66 -15.99
C ASN A 2 2.50 -8.50 -14.54
N LYS A 3 3.03 -7.53 -13.78
CA LYS A 3 2.59 -7.31 -12.39
C LYS A 3 1.12 -6.89 -12.29
N GLY A 4 0.51 -6.40 -13.39
CA GLY A 4 -0.90 -6.01 -13.43
C GLY A 4 -1.90 -7.13 -13.15
N ASP A 5 -1.52 -8.38 -13.42
CA ASP A 5 -2.38 -9.56 -13.20
C ASP A 5 -2.34 -10.08 -11.76
N LEU A 6 -1.45 -9.53 -10.91
CA LEU A 6 -1.37 -9.89 -9.51
C LEU A 6 -2.52 -9.28 -8.73
N THR A 7 -2.99 -10.00 -7.72
CA THR A 7 -3.83 -9.41 -6.68
C THR A 7 -3.01 -8.42 -5.85
N LEU A 8 -3.68 -7.47 -5.22
CA LEU A 8 -3.04 -6.51 -4.33
C LEU A 8 -2.29 -7.22 -3.20
N GLU A 9 -2.87 -8.25 -2.59
CA GLU A 9 -2.21 -9.06 -1.56
C GLU A 9 -0.91 -9.70 -2.05
N ALA A 10 -0.93 -10.34 -3.22
CA ALA A 10 0.23 -11.00 -3.77
C ALA A 10 1.38 -10.00 -4.01
N ALA A 11 1.06 -8.82 -4.54
CA ALA A 11 2.09 -7.81 -4.76
C ALA A 11 2.55 -7.09 -3.49
N LEU A 12 1.69 -6.90 -2.49
CA LEU A 12 2.13 -6.44 -1.18
C LEU A 12 3.10 -7.42 -0.55
N SER A 13 2.84 -8.72 -0.65
CA SER A 13 3.76 -9.77 -0.19
C SER A 13 5.12 -9.68 -0.89
N LEU A 14 5.13 -9.56 -2.21
CA LEU A 14 6.36 -9.36 -2.99
C LEU A 14 7.09 -8.05 -2.65
N PHE A 15 6.35 -6.97 -2.39
CA PHE A 15 6.92 -5.69 -1.96
C PHE A 15 7.60 -5.81 -0.60
N LEU A 16 6.97 -6.48 0.36
CA LEU A 16 7.53 -6.68 1.69
C LEU A 16 8.78 -7.58 1.65
N MET A 17 8.76 -8.66 0.85
CA MET A 17 9.95 -9.48 0.56
C MET A 17 11.07 -8.67 -0.09
N ASN A 18 10.74 -7.73 -1.00
CA ASN A 18 11.73 -6.82 -1.57
C ASN A 18 12.35 -5.88 -0.53
N ARG A 19 11.58 -5.43 0.47
CA ARG A 19 12.11 -4.58 1.55
C ARG A 19 13.03 -5.39 2.48
N ASP A 20 12.61 -6.60 2.83
CA ASP A 20 13.39 -7.51 3.67
C ASP A 20 14.74 -7.86 3.03
N SER A 21 14.74 -8.27 1.76
CA SER A 21 15.98 -8.58 1.01
C SER A 21 16.93 -7.39 0.81
N ARG A 22 16.45 -6.15 1.01
CA ARG A 22 17.26 -4.92 0.96
C ARG A 22 17.76 -4.47 2.33
N ASN A 23 17.77 -5.35 3.34
CA ASN A 23 18.21 -5.09 4.71
C ASN A 23 17.42 -3.99 5.42
N TYR A 24 16.15 -3.79 5.06
CA TYR A 24 15.27 -2.98 5.91
C TYR A 24 15.06 -3.73 7.23
N SER A 25 15.05 -3.01 8.35
CA SER A 25 14.80 -3.66 9.64
C SER A 25 13.42 -4.33 9.68
N PRO A 26 13.25 -5.44 10.43
CA PRO A 26 11.95 -6.11 10.55
C PRO A 26 10.83 -5.16 11.02
N LYS A 27 11.18 -4.20 11.89
CA LYS A 27 10.28 -3.12 12.32
C LYS A 27 9.80 -2.26 11.16
N THR A 28 10.68 -1.95 10.21
CA THR A 28 10.33 -1.13 9.04
C THR A 28 9.47 -1.92 8.06
N VAL A 29 9.76 -3.21 7.84
CA VAL A 29 8.93 -4.08 7.00
C VAL A 29 7.52 -4.20 7.58
N ARG A 30 7.40 -4.47 8.89
CA ARG A 30 6.11 -4.48 9.60
C ARG A 30 5.40 -3.14 9.48
N TRP A 31 6.11 -2.03 9.63
CA TRP A 31 5.53 -0.70 9.49
C TRP A 31 4.95 -0.47 8.08
N TYR A 32 5.61 -0.94 7.00
CA TYR A 32 5.00 -0.93 5.66
C TYR A 32 3.76 -1.81 5.57
N SER A 33 3.81 -3.03 6.14
CA SER A 33 2.68 -3.95 6.18
C SER A 33 1.46 -3.30 6.85
N ASP A 34 1.63 -2.68 8.01
CA ASP A 34 0.54 -2.07 8.77
C ASP A 34 -0.10 -0.89 8.00
N MET A 35 0.73 -0.07 7.33
CA MET A 35 0.23 1.10 6.59
C MET A 35 -0.45 0.71 5.28
N LEU A 36 0.11 -0.28 4.56
CA LEU A 36 -0.43 -0.74 3.28
C LEU A 36 -1.62 -1.69 3.46
N GLY A 37 -1.68 -2.41 4.58
CA GLY A 37 -2.83 -3.26 4.94
C GLY A 37 -4.12 -2.45 5.00
N ARG A 38 -4.07 -1.19 5.43
CA ARG A 38 -5.24 -0.28 5.41
C ARG A 38 -5.71 0.07 4.01
N PHE A 39 -4.79 0.17 3.06
CA PHE A 39 -5.16 0.35 1.66
C PHE A 39 -5.79 -0.92 1.11
N ALA A 40 -5.20 -2.09 1.39
CA ALA A 40 -5.76 -3.37 0.95
C ALA A 40 -7.15 -3.67 1.54
N GLU A 41 -7.36 -3.36 2.82
CA GLU A 41 -8.66 -3.46 3.49
C GLU A 41 -9.71 -2.56 2.83
N TRP A 42 -9.32 -1.37 2.36
CA TRP A 42 -10.24 -0.43 1.70
C TRP A 42 -10.48 -0.74 0.22
N PHE A 43 -9.43 -1.12 -0.51
CA PHE A 43 -9.48 -1.34 -1.97
C PHE A 43 -9.99 -2.75 -2.32
N GLY A 44 -9.69 -3.74 -1.48
CA GLY A 44 -9.88 -5.16 -1.75
C GLY A 44 -8.54 -5.86 -1.95
N ALA A 45 -8.23 -6.83 -1.09
CA ALA A 45 -6.97 -7.58 -1.15
C ALA A 45 -6.87 -8.48 -2.41
N ASP A 46 -8.00 -8.98 -2.88
CA ASP A 46 -8.12 -9.84 -4.06
C ASP A 46 -8.20 -9.07 -5.39
N GLU A 47 -8.38 -7.75 -5.32
CA GLU A 47 -8.45 -6.90 -6.51
C GLU A 47 -7.12 -6.88 -7.27
N LYS A 48 -7.21 -6.76 -8.60
CA LYS A 48 -6.03 -6.73 -9.47
C LYS A 48 -5.31 -5.40 -9.34
N ILE A 49 -3.97 -5.41 -9.39
CA ILE A 49 -3.21 -4.15 -9.41
C ILE A 49 -3.55 -3.27 -10.61
N ALA A 50 -3.87 -3.89 -11.75
CA ALA A 50 -4.25 -3.17 -12.95
C ALA A 50 -5.51 -2.28 -12.78
N SER A 51 -6.36 -2.53 -11.77
CA SER A 51 -7.52 -1.69 -11.47
C SER A 51 -7.18 -0.49 -10.58
N ILE A 52 -5.95 -0.38 -10.05
CA ILE A 52 -5.51 0.78 -9.27
C ILE A 52 -5.22 1.94 -10.23
N ASP A 53 -6.16 2.88 -10.30
CA ASP A 53 -6.04 4.08 -11.10
C ASP A 53 -5.92 5.37 -10.25
N ALA A 54 -5.80 6.51 -10.92
CA ALA A 54 -5.74 7.81 -10.24
C ALA A 54 -7.00 8.14 -9.43
N ASN A 55 -8.16 7.58 -9.80
CA ASN A 55 -9.40 7.79 -9.07
C ASN A 55 -9.42 7.02 -7.76
N ALA A 56 -9.03 5.74 -7.78
CA ALA A 56 -8.87 4.92 -6.58
C ALA A 56 -7.93 5.57 -5.56
N ILE A 57 -6.81 6.14 -6.02
CA ILE A 57 -5.85 6.84 -5.14
C ILE A 57 -6.49 8.09 -4.51
N ARG A 58 -7.28 8.87 -5.28
CA ARG A 58 -7.96 10.07 -4.76
C ARG A 58 -9.05 9.71 -3.75
N GLU A 59 -9.84 8.68 -4.03
CA GLU A 59 -10.89 8.20 -3.13
C GLU A 59 -10.30 7.63 -1.84
N TYR A 60 -9.18 6.89 -1.91
CA TYR A 60 -8.48 6.46 -0.71
C TYR A 60 -7.93 7.65 0.11
N ALA A 61 -7.35 8.65 -0.55
CA ALA A 61 -6.85 9.84 0.14
C ALA A 61 -7.98 10.61 0.85
N ARG A 62 -9.19 10.63 0.28
CA ARG A 62 -10.39 11.17 0.90
C ARG A 62 -10.84 10.31 2.08
N SER A 63 -10.93 8.99 1.93
CA SER A 63 -11.33 8.09 3.01
C SER A 63 -10.38 8.12 4.21
N VAL A 64 -9.07 8.32 3.98
CA VAL A 64 -8.08 8.54 5.04
C VAL A 64 -8.26 9.90 5.71
N ARG A 65 -8.70 10.93 4.97
CA ARG A 65 -8.95 12.27 5.51
C ARG A 65 -10.18 12.30 6.41
N ASP A 66 -11.23 11.58 6.03
CA ASP A 66 -12.51 11.58 6.73
C ASP A 66 -12.45 10.80 8.06
N ARG A 67 -11.39 10.02 8.29
CA ARG A 67 -11.11 9.36 9.57
C ARG A 67 -10.46 10.32 10.57
N ASP A 68 -10.77 10.14 11.85
CA ASP A 68 -10.14 10.86 12.96
C ASP A 68 -8.71 10.35 13.22
N LEU A 69 -7.79 10.72 12.33
CA LEU A 69 -6.39 10.34 12.37
C LEU A 69 -5.49 11.56 12.50
N SER A 70 -4.36 11.42 13.17
CA SER A 70 -3.36 12.48 13.21
C SER A 70 -2.86 12.83 11.80
N LYS A 71 -2.41 14.07 11.58
CA LYS A 71 -1.78 14.50 10.31
C LYS A 71 -0.60 13.60 9.94
N PHE A 72 0.19 13.17 10.93
CA PHE A 72 1.33 12.26 10.73
C PHE A 72 0.88 10.89 10.23
N THR A 73 -0.20 10.33 10.80
CA THR A 73 -0.74 9.03 10.37
C THR A 73 -1.30 9.10 8.95
N ARG A 74 -2.06 10.15 8.62
CA ARG A 74 -2.56 10.34 7.24
C ARG A 74 -1.41 10.44 6.24
N HIS A 75 -0.38 11.21 6.58
CA HIS A 75 0.83 11.31 5.75
C HIS A 75 1.56 9.97 5.61
N ALA A 76 1.61 9.16 6.68
CA ALA A 76 2.20 7.82 6.66
C ALA A 76 1.49 6.86 5.69
N TYR A 77 0.15 6.85 5.67
CA TYR A 77 -0.60 6.05 4.69
C TYR A 77 -0.29 6.48 3.25
N MET A 78 -0.33 7.78 2.97
CA MET A 78 -0.09 8.25 1.60
C MET A 78 1.37 8.06 1.15
N ARG A 79 2.35 8.24 2.05
CA ARG A 79 3.78 8.07 1.71
C ARG A 79 4.13 6.61 1.43
N THR A 80 3.55 5.68 2.20
CA THR A 80 3.77 4.24 2.00
C THR A 80 3.10 3.76 0.73
N LEU A 81 1.85 4.16 0.49
CA LEU A 81 1.15 3.87 -0.76
C LEU A 81 1.93 4.37 -1.97
N LYS A 82 2.39 5.62 -1.96
CA LYS A 82 3.24 6.17 -3.05
C LYS A 82 4.51 5.34 -3.26
N THR A 83 5.14 4.88 -2.18
CA THR A 83 6.37 4.08 -2.26
C THR A 83 6.11 2.69 -2.84
N PHE A 84 4.99 2.08 -2.49
CA PHE A 84 4.53 0.82 -3.07
C PHE A 84 4.22 0.97 -4.57
N LEU A 85 3.42 1.97 -4.95
CA LEU A 85 3.04 2.21 -6.34
C LEU A 85 4.24 2.54 -7.25
N ARG A 86 5.29 3.18 -6.71
CA ARG A 86 6.54 3.42 -7.45
C ARG A 86 7.41 2.18 -7.63
N TRP A 87 7.18 1.13 -6.84
CA TRP A 87 7.91 -0.13 -6.93
C TRP A 87 7.26 -1.13 -7.89
N LEU A 88 5.94 -1.06 -8.05
CA LEU A 88 5.21 -1.77 -9.09
C LEU A 88 5.79 -1.40 -10.46
#